data_AF-A0A7S2J295-F1
#
_entry.id   AF-A0A7S2J295-F1
#
_cell.length_a   1.000
_cell.length_b   1.000
_cell.length_c   1.000
_cell.angle_alpha   90.00
_cell.angle_beta   90.00
_cell.angle_gamma   90.00
#
_symmetry.space_group_name_H-M   'P 1'
#
loop_
_entity.id
_entity.type
_entity.pdbx_description
1 polymer ?
#
loop_
_entity_poly.entity_id
_entity_poly.type
_entity_poly.pdbx_seq_one_letter_code
_entity_poly.pdbx_strand_id
1 'polypeptide(L)'
;KKAKVTGTPDVVKFKGTREFCLLKECVTIQESLPFVAVDALDDLAFKKVARFLNMVGLLAEHLQVQSHKDYRFNYHHKYLAPTPQYFPFGFDHDVIRAARQVQERDRVTYNGEEHQYPEELKPLSEKFLKDVDSYMTKIAADIEPQLKDDFPNGLKRFKCELKEDLEVFDELWMKFECEYVKARHGILTKVFDPIDKLITIEMMLSQAEERLDIEMKQRLENEFMLRVEEFTHFCFPETRGEAFPEDVVPLAEACIFYESKCTDEWLHLAKYLIKDYLELRNYVSRIPEERLRPQLRENQELMRLLKAFHASVIAAREALDFVARLPKLIHAKTADWMTKRLLDPDLKYINKTAHLAVEISN
;
A
#
# COMPACT_ATOMS: atom_id res chain seq x y z
N LYS A 1 19.23 -23.19 51.31
CA LYS A 1 17.82 -23.13 51.77
C LYS A 1 16.93 -23.25 50.55
N LYS A 2 16.18 -24.35 50.37
CA LYS A 2 15.19 -24.47 49.27
C LYS A 2 14.09 -23.44 49.51
N ALA A 3 13.83 -22.55 48.55
CA ALA A 3 12.72 -21.61 48.63
C ALA A 3 11.43 -22.41 48.84
N LYS A 4 10.60 -22.00 49.82
CA LYS A 4 9.27 -22.59 49.99
C LYS A 4 8.51 -22.34 48.69
N VAL A 5 8.14 -23.41 48.00
CA VAL A 5 7.24 -23.34 46.86
C VAL A 5 5.88 -22.95 47.42
N THR A 6 5.48 -21.69 47.22
CA THR A 6 4.14 -21.20 47.53
C THR A 6 3.24 -21.39 46.30
N GLY A 7 1.99 -21.78 46.55
CA GLY A 7 0.95 -21.99 45.53
C GLY A 7 0.50 -23.45 45.39
N THR A 8 -0.68 -23.65 44.78
CA THR A 8 -1.16 -24.99 44.39
C THR A 8 -0.27 -25.58 43.29
N PRO A 9 -0.21 -26.92 43.10
CA PRO A 9 0.62 -27.54 42.06
C PRO A 9 0.40 -26.96 40.65
N ASP A 10 -0.85 -26.60 40.33
CA ASP A 10 -1.21 -25.98 39.06
C ASP A 10 -0.61 -24.58 38.88
N VAL A 11 -0.61 -23.78 39.95
CA VAL A 11 0.00 -22.44 39.97
C VAL A 11 1.52 -22.53 39.83
N VAL A 12 2.14 -23.50 40.48
CA VAL A 12 3.60 -23.73 40.36
C VAL A 12 3.99 -24.10 38.93
N LYS A 13 3.20 -24.97 38.28
CA LYS A 13 3.41 -25.30 36.87
C LYS A 13 3.17 -24.09 35.97
N PHE A 14 2.14 -23.30 36.26
CA PHE A 14 1.80 -22.09 35.51
C PHE A 14 2.91 -21.04 35.53
N LYS A 15 3.59 -20.85 36.67
CA LYS A 15 4.73 -19.92 36.81
C LYS A 15 5.90 -20.21 35.85
N GLY A 16 6.01 -21.44 35.34
CA GLY A 16 7.00 -21.84 34.34
C GLY A 16 6.55 -21.66 32.89
N THR A 17 5.35 -21.13 32.64
CA THR A 17 4.79 -21.01 31.29
C THR A 17 5.04 -19.64 30.66
N ARG A 18 4.97 -19.58 29.33
CA ARG A 18 5.04 -18.33 28.56
C ARG A 18 3.93 -17.35 28.97
N GLU A 19 2.72 -17.85 29.19
CA GLU A 19 1.55 -17.05 29.60
C GLU A 19 1.85 -16.27 30.90
N PHE A 20 2.45 -16.91 31.90
CA PHE A 20 2.85 -16.22 33.12
C PHE A 20 3.91 -15.13 32.90
N CYS A 21 4.86 -15.36 31.99
CA CYS A 21 5.83 -14.33 31.59
C CYS A 21 5.14 -13.13 30.94
N LEU A 22 4.16 -13.36 30.06
CA LEU A 22 3.38 -12.31 29.41
C LEU A 22 2.62 -11.47 30.45
N LEU A 23 1.98 -12.11 31.43
CA LEU A 23 1.28 -11.40 32.52
C LEU A 23 2.22 -10.48 33.32
N LYS A 24 3.41 -10.98 33.67
CA LYS A 24 4.44 -10.17 34.36
C LYS A 24 4.89 -8.98 33.52
N GLU A 25 5.08 -9.20 32.23
CA GLU A 25 5.51 -8.17 31.30
C GLU A 25 4.44 -7.09 31.11
N CYS A 26 3.16 -7.47 31.01
CA CYS A 26 2.04 -6.50 30.97
C CYS A 26 2.06 -5.56 32.18
N VAL A 27 2.18 -6.10 33.40
CA VAL A 27 2.25 -5.30 34.63
C VAL A 27 3.50 -4.41 34.65
N THR A 28 4.66 -4.95 34.25
CA THR A 28 5.91 -4.18 34.22
C THR A 28 5.84 -3.00 33.26
N ILE A 29 5.18 -3.16 32.10
CA ILE A 29 5.07 -2.09 31.10
C ILE A 29 4.06 -1.04 31.56
N GLN A 30 2.97 -1.45 32.23
CA GLN A 30 1.84 -0.59 32.56
C GLN A 30 2.22 0.65 33.36
N GLU A 31 3.13 0.55 34.33
CA GLU A 31 3.59 1.71 35.11
C GLU A 31 4.18 2.84 34.25
N SER A 32 4.58 2.51 33.02
CA SER A 32 5.25 3.42 32.09
C SER A 32 4.45 3.70 30.82
N LEU A 33 3.19 3.22 30.75
CA LEU A 33 2.32 3.42 29.61
C LEU A 33 1.74 4.84 29.61
N PRO A 34 1.80 5.53 28.46
CA PRO A 34 1.11 6.80 28.28
C PRO A 34 -0.40 6.56 28.14
N PHE A 35 -1.19 7.57 28.50
CA PHE A 35 -2.60 7.63 28.15
C PHE A 35 -2.76 8.07 26.70
N VAL A 36 -3.13 7.14 25.82
CA VAL A 36 -3.18 7.39 24.38
C VAL A 36 -4.23 8.43 24.01
N ALA A 37 -5.28 8.64 24.81
CA ALA A 37 -6.30 9.64 24.53
C ALA A 37 -5.84 11.09 24.76
N VAL A 38 -4.86 11.33 25.64
CA VAL A 38 -4.52 12.70 26.11
C VAL A 38 -3.04 13.03 26.00
N ASP A 39 -2.14 12.06 26.17
CA ASP A 39 -0.71 12.32 26.19
C ASP A 39 -0.17 12.64 24.80
N ALA A 40 0.88 13.45 24.75
CA ALA A 40 1.68 13.61 23.55
C ALA A 40 2.54 12.35 23.37
N LEU A 41 2.26 11.58 22.32
CA LEU A 41 2.94 10.32 22.04
C LEU A 41 4.15 10.54 21.12
N ASP A 42 5.35 10.43 21.67
CA ASP A 42 6.57 10.32 20.88
C ASP A 42 6.82 8.87 20.40
N ASP A 43 7.86 8.67 19.58
CA ASP A 43 8.19 7.34 19.04
C ASP A 43 8.46 6.29 20.14
N LEU A 44 9.00 6.72 21.28
CA LEU A 44 9.29 5.82 22.40
C LEU A 44 7.99 5.40 23.11
N ALA A 45 7.09 6.35 23.34
CA ALA A 45 5.76 6.12 23.88
C ALA A 45 4.97 5.14 23.00
N PHE A 46 4.97 5.33 21.68
CA PHE A 46 4.34 4.39 20.75
C PHE A 46 4.95 3.00 20.79
N LYS A 47 6.28 2.87 20.93
CA LYS A 47 6.93 1.56 21.11
C LYS A 47 6.48 0.84 22.38
N LYS A 48 6.27 1.56 23.48
CA LYS A 48 5.74 0.98 24.73
C LYS A 48 4.30 0.51 24.56
N VAL A 49 3.45 1.33 23.94
CA VAL A 49 2.06 0.96 23.62
C VAL A 49 2.02 -0.28 22.72
N ALA A 50 2.80 -0.28 21.63
CA ALA A 50 2.90 -1.42 20.72
C ALA A 50 3.35 -2.70 21.44
N ARG A 51 4.33 -2.59 22.35
CA ARG A 51 4.80 -3.73 23.16
C ARG A 51 3.69 -4.26 24.06
N PHE A 52 2.98 -3.40 24.78
CA PHE A 52 1.86 -3.81 25.64
C PHE A 52 0.75 -4.49 24.84
N LEU A 53 0.30 -3.86 23.75
CA LEU A 53 -0.73 -4.40 22.87
C LEU A 53 -0.35 -5.76 22.26
N ASN A 54 0.93 -5.96 21.92
CA ASN A 54 1.42 -7.26 21.47
C ASN A 54 1.32 -8.32 22.57
N MET A 55 1.66 -7.98 23.83
CA MET A 55 1.50 -8.90 24.96
C MET A 55 0.02 -9.25 25.19
N VAL A 56 -0.86 -8.27 25.13
CA VAL A 56 -2.32 -8.45 25.25
C VAL A 56 -2.86 -9.34 24.13
N GLY A 57 -2.41 -9.14 22.89
CA GLY A 57 -2.77 -10.00 21.76
C GLY A 57 -2.32 -11.45 21.93
N LEU A 58 -1.11 -11.68 22.42
CA LEU A 58 -0.61 -13.02 22.74
C LEU A 58 -1.38 -13.68 23.90
N LEU A 59 -1.80 -12.90 24.91
CA LEU A 59 -2.65 -13.39 25.98
C LEU A 59 -4.04 -13.78 25.46
N ALA A 60 -4.63 -12.97 24.58
CA ALA A 60 -5.91 -13.28 23.94
C ALA A 60 -5.84 -14.58 23.12
N GLU A 61 -4.75 -14.80 22.39
CA GLU A 61 -4.47 -16.04 21.68
C GLU A 61 -4.38 -17.24 22.64
N HIS A 62 -3.60 -17.12 23.73
CA HIS A 62 -3.45 -18.17 24.72
C HIS A 62 -4.76 -18.52 25.44
N LEU A 63 -5.64 -17.53 25.65
CA LEU A 63 -6.95 -17.69 26.28
C LEU A 63 -8.06 -18.05 25.29
N GLN A 64 -7.74 -18.23 24.00
CA GLN A 64 -8.68 -18.61 22.95
C GLN A 64 -9.88 -17.65 22.85
N VAL A 65 -9.60 -16.35 22.95
CA VAL A 65 -10.56 -15.30 22.58
C VAL A 65 -10.95 -15.51 21.12
N GLN A 66 -12.23 -15.39 20.79
CA GLN A 66 -12.70 -15.48 19.40
C GLN A 66 -12.72 -14.06 18.81
N SER A 67 -12.01 -13.84 17.71
CA SER A 67 -11.93 -12.54 17.05
C SER A 67 -12.19 -12.68 15.56
N HIS A 68 -13.03 -11.81 15.01
CA HIS A 68 -13.47 -11.86 13.61
C HIS A 68 -13.01 -10.62 12.83
N LYS A 69 -11.70 -10.54 12.57
CA LYS A 69 -11.05 -9.39 11.91
C LYS A 69 -10.91 -9.52 10.38
N ASP A 70 -11.77 -10.31 9.75
CA ASP A 70 -11.76 -10.50 8.28
C ASP A 70 -11.99 -9.19 7.51
N TYR A 71 -12.61 -8.20 8.16
CA TYR A 71 -12.76 -6.85 7.62
C TYR A 71 -11.42 -6.22 7.21
N ARG A 72 -10.30 -6.59 7.86
CA ARG A 72 -8.96 -6.11 7.49
C ARG A 72 -8.58 -6.52 6.07
N PHE A 73 -9.00 -7.70 5.61
CA PHE A 73 -8.77 -8.18 4.25
C PHE A 73 -9.82 -7.63 3.30
N ASN A 74 -11.08 -7.66 3.71
CA ASN A 74 -12.20 -7.24 2.86
C ASN A 74 -12.12 -5.76 2.47
N TYR A 75 -11.59 -4.91 3.35
CA TYR A 75 -11.40 -3.48 3.11
C TYR A 75 -9.95 -3.09 2.84
N HIS A 76 -9.04 -4.04 2.62
CA HIS A 76 -7.70 -3.70 2.13
C HIS A 76 -7.77 -3.34 0.65
N HIS A 77 -7.26 -2.17 0.29
CA HIS A 77 -7.25 -1.77 -1.13
C HIS A 77 -6.26 -2.63 -1.93
N LYS A 78 -6.69 -3.16 -3.09
CA LYS A 78 -5.92 -4.12 -3.90
C LYS A 78 -4.51 -3.64 -4.29
N TYR A 79 -4.33 -2.34 -4.51
CA TYR A 79 -3.04 -1.73 -4.87
C TYR A 79 -2.26 -1.18 -3.69
N LEU A 80 -2.74 -1.32 -2.45
CA LEU A 80 -2.08 -0.72 -1.29
C LEU A 80 -0.99 -1.62 -0.73
N ALA A 81 0.21 -1.05 -0.60
CA ALA A 81 1.31 -1.62 0.18
C ALA A 81 1.26 -1.13 1.65
N PRO A 82 1.71 -1.95 2.62
CA PRO A 82 2.10 -3.36 2.46
C PRO A 82 0.89 -4.28 2.29
N THR A 83 1.14 -5.52 1.87
CA THR A 83 0.12 -6.58 1.87
C THR A 83 -0.40 -6.82 3.30
N PRO A 84 -1.73 -6.95 3.49
CA PRO A 84 -2.27 -7.17 4.82
C PRO A 84 -1.76 -8.50 5.35
N GLN A 85 -1.18 -8.47 6.54
CA GLN A 85 -0.76 -9.68 7.25
C GLN A 85 -1.92 -10.18 8.11
N TYR A 86 -2.13 -11.50 8.14
CA TYR A 86 -3.18 -12.09 8.97
C TYR A 86 -2.75 -12.09 10.43
N PHE A 87 -3.40 -11.22 11.22
CA PHE A 87 -3.18 -11.09 12.66
C PHE A 87 -4.53 -11.00 13.38
N PRO A 88 -5.24 -12.13 13.61
CA PRO A 88 -6.61 -12.11 14.15
C PRO A 88 -6.66 -11.50 15.55
N PHE A 89 -5.66 -11.79 16.39
CA PHE A 89 -5.56 -11.27 17.76
C PHE A 89 -4.62 -10.07 17.89
N GLY A 90 -4.10 -9.56 16.77
CA GLY A 90 -3.20 -8.41 16.78
C GLY A 90 -3.96 -7.12 17.05
N PHE A 91 -3.52 -6.37 18.06
CA PHE A 91 -3.92 -4.99 18.33
C PHE A 91 -2.84 -4.06 17.78
N ASP A 92 -2.98 -3.65 16.52
CA ASP A 92 -1.96 -2.84 15.87
C ASP A 92 -1.98 -1.40 16.40
N HIS A 93 -0.86 -0.96 16.97
CA HIS A 93 -0.69 0.43 17.44
C HIS A 93 -0.92 1.48 16.34
N ASP A 94 -0.82 1.12 15.05
CA ASP A 94 -1.15 2.02 13.94
C ASP A 94 -2.64 2.41 13.93
N VAL A 95 -3.52 1.58 14.51
CA VAL A 95 -4.95 1.91 14.71
C VAL A 95 -5.11 3.03 15.74
N ILE A 96 -4.28 3.05 16.79
CA ILE A 96 -4.26 4.17 17.75
C ILE A 96 -3.76 5.44 17.08
N ARG A 97 -2.69 5.34 16.27
CA ARG A 97 -2.19 6.50 15.50
C ARG A 97 -3.26 7.05 14.55
N ALA A 98 -3.99 6.16 13.89
CA ALA A 98 -5.13 6.52 13.05
C ALA A 98 -6.26 7.18 13.84
N ALA A 99 -6.64 6.62 14.99
CA ALA A 99 -7.67 7.20 15.85
C ALA A 99 -7.30 8.62 16.32
N ARG A 100 -6.04 8.82 16.70
CA ARG A 100 -5.48 10.14 17.05
C ARG A 100 -5.57 11.12 15.89
N GLN A 101 -5.16 10.69 14.70
CA GLN A 101 -5.25 11.52 13.51
C GLN A 101 -6.70 11.95 13.24
N VAL A 102 -7.65 11.01 13.32
CA VAL A 102 -9.09 11.29 13.11
C VAL A 102 -9.66 12.21 14.20
N GLN A 103 -9.24 12.03 15.45
CA GLN A 103 -9.64 12.88 16.57
C GLN A 103 -9.20 14.33 16.36
N GLU A 104 -7.95 14.52 15.92
CA GLU A 104 -7.35 15.84 15.69
C GLU A 104 -7.87 16.49 14.41
N ARG A 105 -8.06 15.70 13.34
CA ARG A 105 -8.50 16.16 12.02
C ARG A 105 -9.42 15.12 11.38
N ASP A 106 -10.60 15.56 10.97
CA ASP A 106 -11.58 14.76 10.23
C ASP A 106 -11.23 14.58 8.74
N ARG A 107 -9.98 14.83 8.36
CA ARG A 107 -9.49 14.79 6.98
C ARG A 107 -8.07 14.24 6.88
N VAL A 108 -7.78 13.61 5.75
CA VAL A 108 -6.46 13.11 5.36
C VAL A 108 -6.08 13.66 4.00
N THR A 109 -4.82 14.05 3.83
CA THR A 109 -4.33 14.58 2.55
C THR A 109 -3.55 13.52 1.80
N TYR A 110 -3.95 13.21 0.57
CA TYR A 110 -3.18 12.39 -0.36
C TYR A 110 -2.96 13.16 -1.65
N ASN A 111 -1.72 13.18 -2.14
CA ASN A 111 -1.37 13.79 -3.43
C ASN A 111 -1.83 15.26 -3.60
N GLY A 112 -1.90 16.01 -2.49
CA GLY A 112 -2.36 17.40 -2.47
C GLY A 112 -3.88 17.59 -2.40
N GLU A 113 -4.65 16.52 -2.40
CA GLU A 113 -6.11 16.52 -2.24
C GLU A 113 -6.48 16.15 -0.80
N GLU A 114 -7.43 16.90 -0.22
CA GLU A 114 -8.01 16.57 1.10
C GLU A 114 -9.21 15.65 0.94
N HIS A 115 -9.22 14.55 1.69
CA HIS A 115 -10.33 13.62 1.76
C HIS A 115 -10.91 13.62 3.17
N GLN A 116 -12.21 13.87 3.26
CA GLN A 116 -12.93 13.88 4.54
C GLN A 116 -13.31 12.46 4.96
N TYR A 117 -13.12 12.16 6.25
CA TYR A 117 -13.67 10.96 6.87
C TYR A 117 -15.17 11.14 7.16
N PRO A 118 -15.94 10.05 7.29
CA PRO A 118 -17.33 10.12 7.76
C PRO A 118 -17.43 10.83 9.12
N GLU A 119 -18.48 11.64 9.31
CA GLU A 119 -18.66 12.47 10.51
C GLU A 119 -18.73 11.65 11.79
N GLU A 120 -19.22 10.41 11.71
CA GLU A 120 -19.35 9.47 12.83
C GLU A 120 -17.99 8.94 13.31
N LEU A 121 -16.94 9.03 12.48
CA LEU A 121 -15.65 8.43 12.78
C LEU A 121 -14.91 9.19 13.89
N LYS A 122 -15.11 10.50 13.99
CA LYS A 122 -14.51 11.34 15.03
C LYS A 122 -15.02 11.01 16.44
N PRO A 123 -16.35 11.00 16.73
CA PRO A 123 -16.83 10.58 18.03
C PRO A 123 -16.49 9.10 18.33
N LEU A 124 -16.42 8.24 17.31
CA LEU A 124 -15.95 6.86 17.47
C LEU A 124 -14.47 6.80 17.86
N SER A 125 -13.59 7.62 17.27
CA SER A 125 -12.16 7.63 17.61
C SER A 125 -11.92 8.18 19.02
N GLU A 126 -12.62 9.25 19.40
CA GLU A 126 -12.56 9.81 20.77
C GLU A 126 -13.01 8.80 21.82
N LYS A 127 -14.09 8.07 21.54
CA LYS A 127 -14.57 7.00 22.42
C LYS A 127 -13.56 5.85 22.47
N PHE A 128 -13.09 5.38 21.32
CA PHE A 128 -12.13 4.28 21.22
C PHE A 128 -10.86 4.56 22.02
N LEU A 129 -10.27 5.75 21.89
CA LEU A 129 -9.04 6.09 22.63
C LEU A 129 -9.24 6.07 24.16
N LYS A 130 -10.38 6.57 24.65
CA LYS A 130 -10.73 6.51 26.08
C LYS A 130 -10.97 5.08 26.55
N ASP A 131 -11.66 4.28 25.73
CA ASP A 131 -11.91 2.88 26.00
C ASP A 131 -10.59 2.10 26.05
N VAL A 132 -9.64 2.37 25.14
CA VAL A 132 -8.30 1.78 25.16
C VAL A 132 -7.55 2.10 26.45
N ASP A 133 -7.51 3.37 26.86
CA ASP A 133 -6.87 3.78 28.12
C ASP A 133 -7.49 3.09 29.35
N SER A 134 -8.82 3.02 29.37
CA SER A 134 -9.56 2.36 30.45
C SER A 134 -9.24 0.87 30.51
N TYR A 135 -9.24 0.17 29.38
CA TYR A 135 -9.00 -1.27 29.35
C TYR A 135 -7.53 -1.65 29.56
N MET A 136 -6.58 -0.85 29.05
CA MET A 136 -5.16 -1.06 29.34
C MET A 136 -4.89 -0.96 30.86
N THR A 137 -5.53 0.00 31.53
CA THR A 137 -5.46 0.15 32.99
C THR A 137 -6.16 -1.00 33.71
N LYS A 138 -7.38 -1.36 33.27
CA LYS A 138 -8.18 -2.44 33.87
C LYS A 138 -7.45 -3.78 33.80
N ILE A 139 -6.98 -4.19 32.62
CA ILE A 139 -6.27 -5.45 32.41
C ILE A 139 -5.07 -5.56 33.35
N ALA A 140 -4.27 -4.50 33.51
CA ALA A 140 -3.15 -4.52 34.44
C ALA A 140 -3.59 -4.60 35.90
N ALA A 141 -4.63 -3.85 36.28
CA ALA A 141 -5.20 -3.87 37.62
C ALA A 141 -5.80 -5.24 38.00
N ASP A 142 -6.28 -6.01 37.02
CA ASP A 142 -6.76 -7.38 37.24
C ASP A 142 -5.62 -8.39 37.35
N ILE A 143 -4.50 -8.17 36.64
CA ILE A 143 -3.34 -9.07 36.65
C ILE A 143 -2.47 -8.87 37.90
N GLU A 144 -2.18 -7.63 38.29
CA GLU A 144 -1.18 -7.32 39.32
C GLU A 144 -1.47 -7.96 40.70
N PRO A 145 -2.69 -7.87 41.27
CA PRO A 145 -3.01 -8.52 42.55
C PRO A 145 -2.88 -10.04 42.48
N GLN A 146 -3.26 -10.63 41.34
CA GLN A 146 -3.23 -12.08 41.15
C GLN A 146 -1.80 -12.61 41.09
N LEU A 147 -0.86 -11.84 40.53
CA LEU A 147 0.57 -12.15 40.55
C LEU A 147 1.20 -12.00 41.94
N LYS A 148 0.77 -10.99 42.72
CA LYS A 148 1.28 -10.73 44.08
C LYS A 148 0.80 -11.78 45.10
N ASP A 149 -0.49 -12.09 45.07
CA ASP A 149 -1.15 -12.95 46.05
C ASP A 149 -1.25 -14.43 45.63
N ASP A 150 -0.57 -14.78 44.54
CA ASP A 150 -0.44 -16.15 44.04
C ASP A 150 -1.79 -16.80 43.64
N PHE A 151 -2.64 -16.03 42.95
CA PHE A 151 -3.97 -16.42 42.47
C PHE A 151 -4.92 -16.90 43.59
N PRO A 152 -5.26 -16.04 44.57
CA PRO A 152 -6.00 -16.43 45.78
C PRO A 152 -7.40 -16.99 45.50
N ASN A 153 -8.05 -16.53 44.42
CA ASN A 153 -9.37 -16.98 43.98
C ASN A 153 -9.31 -18.16 42.98
N GLY A 154 -8.11 -18.67 42.70
CA GLY A 154 -7.85 -19.79 41.81
C GLY A 154 -7.52 -19.37 40.38
N LEU A 155 -6.46 -19.99 39.81
CA LEU A 155 -5.95 -19.72 38.48
C LEU A 155 -6.99 -19.86 37.37
N LYS A 156 -7.86 -20.88 37.46
CA LYS A 156 -8.91 -21.11 36.44
C LYS A 156 -9.90 -19.95 36.38
N ARG A 157 -10.31 -19.44 37.55
CA ARG A 157 -11.25 -18.33 37.65
C ARG A 157 -10.63 -17.05 37.08
N PHE A 158 -9.40 -16.75 37.48
CA PHE A 158 -8.64 -15.62 36.93
C PHE A 158 -8.57 -15.67 35.40
N LYS A 159 -8.23 -16.83 34.81
CA LYS A 159 -8.17 -16.98 33.35
C LYS A 159 -9.52 -16.74 32.67
N CYS A 160 -10.63 -17.14 33.28
CA CYS A 160 -11.97 -16.86 32.77
C CYS A 160 -12.28 -15.36 32.81
N GLU A 161 -12.05 -14.71 33.95
CA GLU A 161 -12.30 -13.27 34.13
C GLU A 161 -11.42 -12.43 33.17
N LEU A 162 -10.12 -12.74 33.07
CA LEU A 162 -9.24 -12.09 32.11
C LEU A 162 -9.67 -12.32 30.65
N LYS A 163 -10.17 -13.52 30.33
CA LYS A 163 -10.66 -13.82 28.98
C LYS A 163 -11.87 -12.94 28.64
N GLU A 164 -12.83 -12.81 29.55
CA GLU A 164 -14.02 -11.97 29.37
C GLU A 164 -13.61 -10.50 29.12
N ASP A 165 -12.62 -9.99 29.85
CA ASP A 165 -12.11 -8.63 29.64
C ASP A 165 -11.42 -8.43 28.30
N LEU A 166 -10.67 -9.44 27.83
CA LEU A 166 -10.04 -9.42 26.52
C LEU A 166 -11.05 -9.54 25.38
N GLU A 167 -12.14 -10.30 25.56
CA GLU A 167 -13.24 -10.38 24.60
C GLU A 167 -13.89 -9.00 24.43
N VAL A 168 -14.20 -8.31 25.53
CA VAL A 168 -14.77 -6.96 25.45
C VAL A 168 -13.79 -5.96 24.85
N PHE A 169 -12.51 -6.03 25.22
CA PHE A 169 -11.48 -5.18 24.62
C PHE A 169 -11.37 -5.40 23.09
N ASP A 170 -11.45 -6.65 22.64
CA ASP A 170 -11.42 -6.99 21.22
C ASP A 170 -12.66 -6.46 20.47
N GLU A 171 -13.86 -6.58 21.04
CA GLU A 171 -15.08 -6.03 20.46
C GLU A 171 -15.02 -4.51 20.29
N LEU A 172 -14.51 -3.80 21.30
CA LEU A 172 -14.33 -2.35 21.26
C LEU A 172 -13.31 -1.94 20.18
N TRP A 173 -12.22 -2.70 20.07
CA TRP A 173 -11.21 -2.50 19.05
C TRP A 173 -11.78 -2.69 17.64
N MET A 174 -12.45 -3.82 17.42
CA MET A 174 -13.07 -4.16 16.14
C MET A 174 -14.09 -3.11 15.71
N LYS A 175 -14.88 -2.58 16.65
CA LYS A 175 -15.90 -1.57 16.35
C LYS A 175 -15.32 -0.32 15.71
N PHE A 176 -14.22 0.22 16.26
CA PHE A 176 -13.56 1.38 15.67
C PHE A 176 -12.78 1.01 14.40
N GLU A 177 -11.95 -0.03 14.48
CA GLU A 177 -11.05 -0.40 13.39
C GLU A 177 -11.83 -0.73 12.11
N CYS A 178 -12.94 -1.46 12.21
CA CYS A 178 -13.77 -1.83 11.07
C CYS A 178 -14.30 -0.60 10.32
N GLU A 179 -14.85 0.39 11.05
CA GLU A 179 -15.36 1.62 10.45
C GLU A 179 -14.23 2.49 9.87
N TYR A 180 -13.09 2.55 10.57
CA TYR A 180 -11.91 3.25 10.07
C TYR A 180 -11.38 2.63 8.77
N VAL A 181 -11.20 1.31 8.69
CA VAL A 181 -10.66 0.68 7.48
C VAL A 181 -11.64 0.77 6.30
N LYS A 182 -12.95 0.73 6.54
CA LYS A 182 -13.97 0.99 5.52
C LYS A 182 -13.86 2.41 4.95
N ALA A 183 -13.80 3.41 5.84
CA ALA A 183 -13.65 4.81 5.43
C ALA A 183 -12.35 5.01 4.65
N ARG A 184 -11.25 4.48 5.16
CA ARG A 184 -9.94 4.52 4.50
C ARG A 184 -9.97 3.83 3.13
N HIS A 185 -10.64 2.68 3.01
CA HIS A 185 -10.79 1.98 1.74
C HIS A 185 -11.46 2.88 0.70
N GLY A 186 -12.59 3.50 1.05
CA GLY A 186 -13.31 4.40 0.13
C GLY A 186 -12.48 5.61 -0.31
N ILE A 187 -11.65 6.16 0.58
CA ILE A 187 -10.68 7.21 0.24
C ILE A 187 -9.62 6.66 -0.73
N LEU A 188 -9.02 5.52 -0.42
CA LEU A 188 -7.97 4.91 -1.23
C LEU A 188 -8.46 4.51 -2.63
N THR A 189 -9.72 4.08 -2.78
CA THR A 189 -10.33 3.83 -4.09
C THR A 189 -10.29 5.09 -4.97
N LYS A 190 -10.52 6.27 -4.40
CA LYS A 190 -10.41 7.54 -5.13
C LYS A 190 -8.95 7.90 -5.44
N VAL A 191 -8.07 7.74 -4.44
CA VAL A 191 -6.63 8.02 -4.58
C VAL A 191 -6.00 7.19 -5.70
N PHE A 192 -6.40 5.92 -5.82
CA PHE A 192 -5.86 5.00 -6.82
C PHE A 192 -6.68 4.94 -8.12
N ASP A 193 -7.75 5.72 -8.29
CA ASP A 193 -8.58 5.71 -9.51
C ASP A 193 -7.75 5.97 -10.81
N PRO A 194 -6.81 6.94 -10.86
CA PRO A 194 -5.96 7.12 -12.04
C PRO A 194 -5.10 5.89 -12.36
N ILE A 195 -4.62 5.20 -11.32
CA ILE A 195 -3.81 3.98 -11.46
C ILE A 195 -4.68 2.80 -11.95
N ASP A 196 -5.89 2.65 -11.41
CA ASP A 196 -6.83 1.60 -11.79
C ASP A 196 -7.19 1.68 -13.28
N LYS A 197 -7.39 2.89 -13.79
CA LYS A 197 -7.62 3.16 -15.22
C LYS A 197 -6.42 2.73 -16.07
N LEU A 198 -5.21 3.11 -15.70
CA LEU A 198 -3.98 2.71 -16.41
C LEU A 198 -3.82 1.18 -16.44
N ILE A 199 -4.04 0.50 -15.32
CA ILE A 199 -3.93 -0.96 -15.23
C ILE A 199 -4.99 -1.66 -16.08
N THR A 200 -6.22 -1.16 -16.05
CA THR A 200 -7.33 -1.74 -16.82
C THR A 200 -7.08 -1.61 -18.31
N ILE A 201 -6.64 -0.45 -18.79
CA ILE A 201 -6.29 -0.25 -20.19
C ILE A 201 -5.11 -1.14 -20.57
N GLU A 202 -4.05 -1.21 -19.75
CA GLU A 202 -2.88 -2.08 -20.02
C GLU A 202 -3.27 -3.56 -20.12
N MET A 203 -4.18 -4.03 -19.25
CA MET A 203 -4.69 -5.39 -19.30
C MET A 203 -5.46 -5.64 -20.60
N MET A 204 -6.33 -4.71 -21.00
CA MET A 204 -7.06 -4.80 -22.27
C MET A 204 -6.12 -4.76 -23.48
N LEU A 205 -5.07 -3.95 -23.40
CA LEU A 205 -4.07 -3.79 -24.46
C LEU A 205 -3.29 -5.10 -24.65
N SER A 206 -2.85 -5.70 -23.54
CA SER A 206 -2.19 -7.01 -23.54
C SER A 206 -3.10 -8.10 -24.15
N GLN A 207 -4.39 -8.10 -23.83
CA GLN A 207 -5.36 -9.04 -24.41
C GLN A 207 -5.60 -8.80 -25.91
N ALA A 208 -5.62 -7.54 -26.35
CA ALA A 208 -5.74 -7.21 -27.78
C ALA A 208 -4.51 -7.67 -28.56
N GLU A 209 -3.31 -7.49 -28.00
CA GLU A 209 -2.05 -8.01 -28.55
C GLU A 209 -2.07 -9.55 -28.66
N GLU A 210 -2.55 -10.26 -27.63
CA GLU A 210 -2.67 -11.73 -27.65
C GLU A 210 -3.67 -12.24 -28.70
N ARG A 211 -4.72 -11.47 -28.97
CA ARG A 211 -5.74 -11.78 -29.99
C ARG A 211 -5.36 -11.32 -31.39
N LEU A 212 -4.22 -10.63 -31.54
CA LEU A 212 -3.74 -10.06 -32.79
C LEU A 212 -4.73 -9.03 -33.38
N ASP A 213 -5.48 -8.34 -32.51
CA ASP A 213 -6.48 -7.32 -32.88
C ASP A 213 -5.81 -5.94 -32.96
N ILE A 214 -5.30 -5.61 -34.14
CA ILE A 214 -4.52 -4.39 -34.39
C ILE A 214 -5.36 -3.12 -34.20
N GLU A 215 -6.62 -3.13 -34.62
CA GLU A 215 -7.51 -1.96 -34.51
C GLU A 215 -7.81 -1.66 -33.05
N MET A 216 -8.16 -2.69 -32.27
CA MET A 216 -8.39 -2.53 -30.83
C MET A 216 -7.11 -2.14 -30.10
N LYS A 217 -5.95 -2.74 -30.47
CA LYS A 217 -4.63 -2.37 -29.91
C LYS A 217 -4.39 -0.87 -30.07
N GLN A 218 -4.46 -0.33 -31.28
CA GLN A 218 -4.19 1.09 -31.53
C GLN A 218 -5.14 2.02 -30.77
N ARG A 219 -6.43 1.65 -30.70
CA ARG A 219 -7.41 2.42 -29.93
C ARG A 219 -7.02 2.47 -28.45
N LEU A 220 -6.63 1.34 -27.88
CA LEU A 220 -6.20 1.24 -26.49
C LEU A 220 -4.85 1.91 -26.24
N GLU A 221 -3.93 1.90 -27.20
CA GLU A 221 -2.66 2.65 -27.12
C GLU A 221 -2.94 4.14 -26.96
N ASN A 222 -3.81 4.71 -27.80
CA ASN A 222 -4.19 6.12 -27.70
C ASN A 222 -4.90 6.45 -26.38
N GLU A 223 -5.80 5.57 -25.92
CA GLU A 223 -6.45 5.74 -24.63
C GLU A 223 -5.45 5.68 -23.47
N PHE A 224 -4.48 4.76 -23.54
CA PHE A 224 -3.40 4.65 -22.56
C PHE A 224 -2.53 5.92 -22.55
N MET A 225 -2.16 6.45 -23.72
CA MET A 225 -1.39 7.70 -23.85
C MET A 225 -2.10 8.88 -23.20
N LEU A 226 -3.40 9.04 -23.45
CA LEU A 226 -4.21 10.10 -22.84
C LEU A 226 -4.20 9.98 -21.30
N ARG A 227 -4.36 8.77 -20.76
CA ARG A 227 -4.32 8.56 -19.30
C ARG A 227 -2.94 8.80 -18.70
N VAL A 228 -1.88 8.40 -19.40
CA VAL A 228 -0.50 8.65 -18.97
C VAL A 228 -0.20 10.15 -18.95
N GLU A 229 -0.66 10.89 -19.96
CA GLU A 229 -0.55 12.34 -20.03
C GLU A 229 -1.29 13.01 -18.87
N GLU A 230 -2.59 12.72 -18.69
CA GLU A 230 -3.41 13.21 -17.58
C GLU A 230 -2.72 12.96 -16.23
N PHE A 231 -2.21 11.74 -16.04
CA PHE A 231 -1.56 11.34 -14.80
C PHE A 231 -0.20 12.02 -14.59
N THR A 232 0.55 12.25 -15.67
CA THR A 232 1.82 13.00 -15.63
C THR A 232 1.57 14.45 -15.25
N HIS A 233 0.58 15.11 -15.86
CA HIS A 233 0.15 16.48 -15.53
C HIS A 233 -0.34 16.64 -14.08
N PHE A 234 -0.91 15.57 -13.53
CA PHE A 234 -1.31 15.52 -12.12
C PHE A 234 -0.08 15.44 -11.21
N CYS A 235 0.89 14.56 -11.51
CA CYS A 235 2.07 14.35 -10.68
C CYS A 235 3.09 15.50 -10.79
N PHE A 236 3.23 16.07 -11.99
CA PHE A 236 4.20 17.08 -12.40
C PHE A 236 3.48 18.28 -13.04
N PRO A 237 3.00 19.26 -12.25
CA PRO A 237 2.27 20.40 -12.80
C PRO A 237 3.03 21.22 -13.85
N GLU A 238 4.37 21.17 -13.84
CA GLU A 238 5.24 21.82 -14.82
C GLU A 238 5.08 21.29 -16.25
N THR A 239 4.55 20.08 -16.44
CA THR A 239 4.39 19.48 -17.78
C THR A 239 3.10 19.86 -18.49
N ARG A 240 2.15 20.53 -17.81
CA ARG A 240 0.81 20.87 -18.33
C ARG A 240 0.77 21.71 -19.62
N GLY A 241 1.88 22.34 -19.98
CA GLY A 241 1.99 23.14 -21.20
C GLY A 241 2.33 22.33 -22.46
N GLU A 242 2.69 21.04 -22.33
CA GLU A 242 3.30 20.26 -23.39
C GLU A 242 2.46 19.01 -23.73
N ALA A 243 1.32 19.22 -24.37
CA ALA A 243 0.39 18.13 -24.66
C ALA A 243 0.96 17.09 -25.64
N PHE A 244 0.68 15.81 -25.40
CA PHE A 244 1.09 14.72 -26.29
C PHE A 244 0.40 14.86 -27.66
N PRO A 245 1.12 14.58 -28.76
CA PRO A 245 0.47 14.48 -30.06
C PRO A 245 -0.50 13.29 -30.08
N GLU A 246 -1.54 13.34 -30.92
CA GLU A 246 -2.37 12.16 -31.16
C GLU A 246 -1.53 11.05 -31.82
N ASP A 247 -1.94 9.78 -31.64
CA ASP A 247 -1.28 8.63 -32.28
C ASP A 247 0.23 8.49 -31.92
N VAL A 248 0.67 8.93 -30.72
CA VAL A 248 2.09 8.92 -30.29
C VAL A 248 2.82 7.62 -30.66
N VAL A 249 2.28 6.47 -30.24
CA VAL A 249 2.90 5.16 -30.44
C VAL A 249 2.85 4.75 -31.91
N PRO A 250 1.70 4.80 -32.61
CA PRO A 250 1.66 4.55 -34.06
C PRO A 250 2.62 5.44 -34.88
N LEU A 251 2.79 6.71 -34.52
CA LEU A 251 3.69 7.63 -35.19
C LEU A 251 5.16 7.26 -34.94
N ALA A 252 5.51 6.88 -33.71
CA ALA A 252 6.87 6.42 -33.40
C ALA A 252 7.21 5.11 -34.14
N GLU A 253 6.26 4.18 -34.24
CA GLU A 253 6.40 2.98 -35.07
C GLU A 253 6.57 3.34 -36.55
N ALA A 254 5.87 4.38 -37.01
CA ALA A 254 5.97 4.86 -38.38
C ALA A 254 7.30 5.54 -38.70
N CYS A 255 7.95 6.19 -37.74
CA CYS A 255 9.33 6.65 -37.89
C CYS A 255 10.26 5.49 -38.24
N ILE A 256 10.11 4.34 -37.55
CA ILE A 256 10.93 3.14 -37.79
C ILE A 256 10.61 2.53 -39.15
N PHE A 257 9.33 2.43 -39.51
CA PHE A 257 8.94 1.88 -40.82
C PHE A 257 9.44 2.73 -41.99
N TYR A 258 9.34 4.06 -41.87
CA TYR A 258 9.82 5.00 -42.88
C TYR A 258 11.26 5.42 -42.64
N GLU A 259 12.14 4.49 -42.20
CA GLU A 259 13.53 4.79 -41.86
C GLU A 259 14.29 5.51 -42.98
N SER A 260 14.06 5.13 -44.23
CA SER A 260 14.67 5.78 -45.41
C SER A 260 14.27 7.25 -45.61
N LYS A 261 13.25 7.73 -44.88
CA LYS A 261 12.74 9.11 -44.92
C LYS A 261 13.05 9.90 -43.66
N CYS A 262 13.52 9.24 -42.60
CA CYS A 262 13.83 9.86 -41.32
C CYS A 262 15.35 10.08 -41.19
N THR A 263 15.75 11.05 -40.37
CA THR A 263 17.16 11.19 -39.99
C THR A 263 17.53 10.13 -38.95
N ASP A 264 18.82 9.80 -38.82
CA ASP A 264 19.31 8.87 -37.79
C ASP A 264 18.94 9.32 -36.38
N GLU A 265 18.95 10.63 -36.13
CA GLU A 265 18.53 11.23 -34.86
C GLU A 265 17.04 10.99 -34.58
N TRP A 266 16.15 11.22 -35.56
CA TRP A 266 14.72 10.97 -35.39
C TRP A 266 14.42 9.49 -35.17
N LEU A 267 15.14 8.61 -35.87
CA LEU A 267 15.04 7.17 -35.66
C LEU A 267 15.49 6.76 -34.25
N HIS A 268 16.54 7.39 -33.73
CA HIS A 268 16.99 7.18 -32.37
C HIS A 268 15.91 7.61 -31.37
N LEU A 269 15.39 8.83 -31.49
CA LEU A 269 14.36 9.37 -30.60
C LEU A 269 13.09 8.52 -30.59
N ALA A 270 12.61 8.07 -31.77
CA ALA A 270 11.45 7.19 -31.87
C ALA A 270 11.67 5.83 -31.19
N LYS A 271 12.88 5.25 -31.31
CA LYS A 271 13.24 4.01 -30.61
C LYS A 271 13.26 4.19 -29.09
N TYR A 272 13.78 5.30 -28.57
CA TYR A 272 13.74 5.61 -27.14
C TYR A 272 12.32 5.82 -26.63
N LEU A 273 11.48 6.53 -27.38
CA LEU A 273 10.06 6.69 -27.04
C LEU A 273 9.38 5.33 -26.90
N ILE A 274 9.53 4.43 -27.89
CA ILE A 274 8.96 3.08 -27.83
C ILE A 274 9.53 2.31 -26.64
N LYS A 275 10.82 2.45 -26.36
CA LYS A 275 11.46 1.81 -25.21
C LYS A 275 10.81 2.27 -23.90
N ASP A 276 10.71 3.58 -23.67
CA ASP A 276 10.17 4.15 -22.42
C ASP A 276 8.67 3.84 -22.28
N TYR A 277 7.92 3.83 -23.39
CA TYR A 277 6.54 3.39 -23.43
C TYR A 277 6.38 1.96 -22.91
N LEU A 278 7.23 1.04 -23.38
CA LEU A 278 7.16 -0.36 -22.96
C LEU A 278 7.65 -0.57 -21.53
N GLU A 279 8.67 0.18 -21.07
CA GLU A 279 9.07 0.17 -19.66
C GLU A 279 7.92 0.59 -18.76
N LEU A 280 7.20 1.67 -19.12
CA LEU A 280 6.04 2.14 -18.37
C LEU A 280 4.92 1.09 -18.36
N ARG A 281 4.59 0.49 -19.51
CA ARG A 281 3.58 -0.59 -19.60
C ARG A 281 3.96 -1.81 -18.75
N ASN A 282 5.22 -2.23 -18.82
CA ASN A 282 5.75 -3.33 -18.01
C ASN A 282 5.58 -3.03 -16.52
N TYR A 283 5.94 -1.83 -16.07
CA TYR A 283 5.75 -1.42 -14.69
C TYR A 283 4.27 -1.42 -14.30
N VAL A 284 3.40 -0.79 -15.10
CA VAL A 284 1.95 -0.73 -14.83
C VAL A 284 1.35 -2.12 -14.68
N SER A 285 1.74 -3.08 -15.53
CA SER A 285 1.25 -4.45 -15.46
C SER A 285 1.66 -5.20 -14.17
N ARG A 286 2.70 -4.74 -13.46
CA ARG A 286 3.20 -5.35 -12.22
C ARG A 286 2.63 -4.72 -10.95
N ILE A 287 1.95 -3.57 -11.05
CA ILE A 287 1.35 -2.86 -9.90
C ILE A 287 0.42 -3.75 -9.06
N PRO A 288 -0.43 -4.64 -9.61
CA PRO A 288 -1.25 -5.54 -8.78
C PRO A 288 -0.45 -6.44 -7.83
N GLU A 289 0.80 -6.76 -8.19
CA GLU A 289 1.70 -7.61 -7.40
C GLU A 289 2.61 -6.79 -6.48
N GLU A 290 3.26 -5.76 -7.04
CA GLU A 290 4.24 -4.93 -6.31
C GLU A 290 3.57 -3.93 -5.37
N ARG A 291 2.35 -3.50 -5.72
CA ARG A 291 1.53 -2.51 -5.00
C ARG A 291 2.23 -1.17 -4.84
N LEU A 292 1.49 -0.19 -4.35
CA LEU A 292 1.91 1.20 -4.28
C LEU A 292 1.65 1.78 -2.89
N ARG A 293 2.43 2.81 -2.59
CA ARG A 293 2.13 3.73 -1.49
C ARG A 293 1.05 4.72 -1.92
N PRO A 294 0.17 5.14 -0.99
CA PRO A 294 -0.94 6.05 -1.30
C PRO A 294 -0.46 7.46 -1.67
N GLN A 295 0.67 7.89 -1.11
CA GLN A 295 1.37 9.06 -1.62
C GLN A 295 2.12 8.66 -2.89
N LEU A 296 1.59 9.06 -4.05
CA LEU A 296 2.09 8.68 -5.36
C LEU A 296 3.55 9.10 -5.56
N ARG A 297 3.97 10.24 -5.00
CA ARG A 297 5.36 10.74 -5.09
C ARG A 297 6.37 9.85 -4.37
N GLU A 298 5.94 9.01 -3.43
CA GLU A 298 6.83 8.05 -2.78
C GLU A 298 7.13 6.82 -3.66
N ASN A 299 6.37 6.62 -4.74
CA ASN A 299 6.61 5.54 -5.70
C ASN A 299 7.63 5.99 -6.75
N GLN A 300 8.90 6.06 -6.33
CA GLN A 300 9.99 6.68 -7.11
C GLN A 300 10.15 6.11 -8.52
N GLU A 301 9.99 4.80 -8.70
CA GLU A 301 10.14 4.15 -9.99
C GLU A 301 9.05 4.59 -10.98
N LEU A 302 7.78 4.59 -10.54
CA LEU A 302 6.66 5.10 -11.33
C LEU A 302 6.88 6.57 -11.73
N MET A 303 7.30 7.41 -10.77
CA MET A 303 7.57 8.82 -11.02
C MET A 303 8.69 9.01 -12.05
N ARG A 304 9.77 8.21 -11.97
CA ARG A 304 10.86 8.22 -12.94
C ARG A 304 10.38 7.83 -14.33
N LEU A 305 9.60 6.75 -14.45
CA LEU A 305 9.11 6.24 -15.72
C LEU A 305 8.16 7.23 -16.41
N LEU A 306 7.23 7.84 -15.67
CA LEU A 306 6.34 8.88 -16.22
C LEU A 306 7.13 10.08 -16.75
N LYS A 307 8.10 10.56 -15.99
CA LYS A 307 8.93 11.71 -16.38
C LYS A 307 9.82 11.40 -17.59
N ALA A 308 10.44 10.22 -17.62
CA ALA A 308 11.26 9.77 -18.74
C ALA A 308 10.40 9.64 -20.02
N PHE A 309 9.26 8.96 -19.91
CA PHE A 309 8.36 8.80 -21.04
C PHE A 309 7.85 10.13 -21.59
N HIS A 310 7.41 11.04 -20.71
CA HIS A 310 7.02 12.39 -21.10
C HIS A 310 8.15 13.10 -21.86
N ALA A 311 9.36 13.13 -21.30
CA ALA A 311 10.51 13.77 -21.95
C ALA A 311 10.80 13.17 -23.34
N SER A 312 10.69 11.85 -23.48
CA SER A 312 10.89 11.16 -24.76
C SER A 312 9.83 11.51 -25.80
N VAL A 313 8.57 11.67 -25.40
CA VAL A 313 7.51 12.15 -26.31
C VAL A 313 7.78 13.57 -26.78
N ILE A 314 8.18 14.46 -25.88
CA ILE A 314 8.47 15.86 -26.21
C ILE A 314 9.69 15.97 -27.12
N ALA A 315 10.77 15.24 -26.82
CA ALA A 315 11.98 15.22 -27.63
C ALA A 315 11.71 14.70 -29.05
N ALA A 316 10.85 13.69 -29.20
CA ALA A 316 10.50 13.11 -30.49
C ALA A 316 9.47 13.93 -31.30
N ARG A 317 8.90 15.01 -30.74
CA ARG A 317 7.73 15.71 -31.32
C ARG A 317 7.92 16.09 -32.79
N GLU A 318 9.07 16.67 -33.16
CA GLU A 318 9.32 17.07 -34.55
C GLU A 318 9.31 15.87 -35.52
N ALA A 319 9.86 14.73 -35.09
CA ALA A 319 9.84 13.51 -35.88
C ALA A 319 8.41 12.96 -36.04
N LEU A 320 7.63 12.96 -34.96
CA LEU A 320 6.23 12.52 -34.98
C LEU A 320 5.38 13.41 -35.89
N ASP A 321 5.56 14.73 -35.83
CA ASP A 321 4.86 15.71 -36.67
C ASP A 321 5.21 15.57 -38.16
N PHE A 322 6.46 15.21 -38.47
CA PHE A 322 6.88 14.91 -39.83
C PHE A 322 6.18 13.64 -40.35
N VAL A 323 6.25 12.56 -39.58
CA VAL A 323 5.70 11.26 -39.98
C VAL A 323 4.18 11.27 -40.04
N ALA A 324 3.51 12.11 -39.24
CA ALA A 324 2.06 12.32 -39.33
C ALA A 324 1.58 12.79 -40.71
N ARG A 325 2.47 13.36 -41.54
CA ARG A 325 2.18 13.78 -42.93
C ARG A 325 2.40 12.67 -43.96
N LEU A 326 2.95 11.54 -43.55
CA LEU A 326 3.16 10.36 -44.40
C LEU A 326 1.91 9.46 -44.40
N PRO A 327 1.77 8.53 -45.37
CA PRO A 327 0.66 7.60 -45.38
C PRO A 327 0.56 6.77 -44.09
N LYS A 328 -0.67 6.56 -43.59
CA LYS A 328 -0.89 5.78 -42.37
C LYS A 328 -0.51 4.31 -42.57
N LEU A 329 0.13 3.73 -41.55
CA LEU A 329 0.59 2.33 -41.58
C LEU A 329 -0.49 1.28 -41.32
N ILE A 330 -1.75 1.65 -41.09
CA ILE A 330 -2.76 0.74 -40.57
C ILE A 330 -2.96 -0.51 -41.45
N HIS A 331 -2.78 -0.38 -42.77
CA HIS A 331 -2.88 -1.50 -43.72
C HIS A 331 -1.57 -2.26 -43.94
N ALA A 332 -0.44 -1.75 -43.43
CA ALA A 332 0.88 -2.36 -43.53
C ALA A 332 1.29 -3.12 -42.25
N LYS A 333 0.63 -2.87 -41.12
CA LYS A 333 0.89 -3.61 -39.87
C LYS A 333 0.37 -5.03 -39.98
N THR A 334 1.23 -6.00 -39.72
CA THR A 334 0.85 -7.41 -39.57
C THR A 334 0.32 -7.67 -38.15
N ALA A 335 -0.38 -8.80 -37.98
CA ALA A 335 -0.94 -9.24 -36.70
C ALA A 335 0.09 -9.24 -35.54
N ASP A 336 1.33 -9.57 -35.83
CA ASP A 336 2.44 -9.63 -34.87
C ASP A 336 3.27 -8.32 -34.82
N TRP A 337 2.77 -7.17 -35.28
CA TRP A 337 3.57 -5.94 -35.33
C TRP A 337 3.75 -5.29 -33.95
N MET A 338 5.01 -5.16 -33.51
CA MET A 338 5.43 -4.34 -32.36
C MET A 338 4.64 -4.64 -31.06
N THR A 339 4.44 -5.92 -30.74
CA THR A 339 3.78 -6.32 -29.49
C THR A 339 4.74 -6.25 -28.31
N LYS A 340 4.21 -6.05 -27.09
CA LYS A 340 5.00 -6.10 -25.85
C LYS A 340 5.88 -7.34 -25.76
N ARG A 341 5.35 -8.51 -26.13
CA ARG A 341 6.07 -9.79 -26.13
C ARG A 341 7.25 -9.83 -27.09
N LEU A 342 7.12 -9.24 -28.27
CA LEU A 342 8.20 -9.22 -29.26
C LEU A 342 9.32 -8.27 -28.87
N LEU A 343 8.98 -7.18 -28.17
CA LEU A 343 9.92 -6.12 -27.82
C LEU A 343 10.57 -6.31 -26.44
N ASP A 344 10.02 -7.20 -25.60
CA ASP A 344 10.56 -7.50 -24.26
C ASP A 344 12.02 -8.00 -24.26
N PRO A 345 12.47 -8.88 -25.18
CA PRO A 345 13.89 -9.26 -25.27
C PRO A 345 14.81 -8.07 -25.57
N ASP A 346 14.38 -7.17 -26.45
CA ASP A 346 15.16 -5.99 -26.83
C ASP A 346 15.23 -4.99 -25.69
N LEU A 347 14.15 -4.79 -24.93
CA LEU A 347 14.16 -3.99 -23.69
C LEU A 347 15.17 -4.52 -22.67
N LYS A 348 15.18 -5.84 -22.46
CA LYS A 348 16.14 -6.49 -21.56
C LYS A 348 17.58 -6.29 -22.03
N TYR A 349 17.82 -6.36 -23.33
CA TYR A 349 19.13 -6.09 -23.92
C TYR A 349 19.55 -4.62 -23.75
N ILE A 350 18.66 -3.66 -24.04
CA ILE A 350 18.93 -2.23 -23.91
C ILE A 350 19.20 -1.86 -22.45
N ASN A 351 18.45 -2.40 -21.50
CA ASN A 351 18.69 -2.12 -20.08
C ASN A 351 20.02 -2.69 -19.59
N LYS A 352 20.40 -3.87 -20.06
CA LYS A 352 21.70 -4.46 -19.75
C LYS A 352 22.87 -3.66 -20.35
N THR A 353 22.70 -3.11 -21.55
CA THR A 353 23.74 -2.31 -22.24
C THR A 353 23.79 -0.86 -21.77
N ALA A 354 22.67 -0.26 -21.36
CA ALA A 354 22.63 1.06 -20.75
C ALA A 354 23.42 1.11 -19.42
N HIS A 355 23.36 0.05 -18.61
CA HIS A 355 24.21 -0.08 -17.42
C HIS A 355 25.70 -0.12 -17.76
N LEU A 356 26.08 -0.81 -18.84
CA LEU A 356 27.48 -0.89 -19.30
C LEU A 356 27.98 0.45 -19.87
N ALA A 357 27.12 1.23 -20.54
CA ALA A 357 27.49 2.56 -21.05
C ALA A 357 27.78 3.56 -19.93
N VAL A 358 27.09 3.45 -18.78
CA VAL A 358 27.35 4.27 -17.59
C VAL A 358 28.67 3.87 -16.90
N GLU A 359 29.05 2.59 -16.94
CA GLU A 359 30.34 2.12 -16.39
C GLU A 359 31.55 2.46 -17.26
N ILE A 360 31.37 2.67 -18.57
CA ILE A 360 32.44 3.09 -19.48
C ILE A 360 32.63 4.63 -19.46
N SER A 361 31.68 5.36 -18.90
CA SER A 361 31.67 6.82 -18.80
C SER A 361 32.11 7.37 -17.43
N ASN A 362 32.44 6.48 -16.49
CA ASN A 362 33.10 6.77 -15.20
C ASN A 362 34.52 6.19 -15.22
#